data_AF-D8T2R6-F1
#
_entry.id   AF-D8T2R6-F1
#
_cell.length_a   1.000
_cell.length_b   1.000
_cell.length_c   1.000
_cell.angle_alpha   90.00
_cell.angle_beta   90.00
_cell.angle_gamma   90.00
#
_symmetry.space_group_name_H-M   'P 1'
#
loop_
_entity.id
_entity.type
_entity.pdbx_description
1 polymer ?
#
loop_
_entity_poly.entity_id
_entity_poly.type
_entity_poly.pdbx_seq_one_letter_code
_entity_poly.pdbx_strand_id
1 'polypeptide(L)' 'MICLTLQAELDSEGAYMYNAAVALRDTMIELEVAIDSGKDSLSMAAQAGGETVKAHGNLVLSRM' A
#
# COMPACT_ATOMS: atom_id res chain seq x y z
N MET A 1 -4.64 6.05 -11.42
CA MET A 1 -4.39 6.32 -9.99
C MET A 1 -4.07 5.01 -9.29
N ILE A 2 -2.92 4.90 -8.63
CA ILE A 2 -2.58 3.74 -7.78
C ILE A 2 -2.69 4.15 -6.31
N CYS A 3 -3.48 3.40 -5.54
CA CYS A 3 -3.55 3.59 -4.10
C CYS A 3 -2.82 2.43 -3.40
N LEU A 4 -1.69 2.74 -2.74
CA LEU A 4 -1.01 1.78 -1.87
C LEU A 4 -1.50 1.99 -0.43
N THR A 5 -2.09 0.97 0.18
CA THR A 5 -2.58 1.05 1.56
C THR A 5 -1.93 -0.04 2.39
N LEU A 6 -0.92 0.32 3.17
CA LEU A 6 -0.21 -0.57 4.08
C LEU A 6 0.19 0.27 5.29
N GLN A 7 0.03 -0.30 6.48
CA GLN A 7 0.39 0.38 7.72
C GLN A 7 1.91 0.29 7.91
N ALA A 8 2.55 1.39 8.29
CA ALA A 8 4.01 1.48 8.45
C ALA A 8 4.45 1.38 9.92
N GLU A 9 3.62 0.77 10.78
CA GLU A 9 3.70 0.93 12.24
C GLU A 9 4.03 -0.36 13.02
N LEU A 10 4.30 -1.46 12.30
CA LEU A 10 4.97 -2.64 12.85
C LEU A 10 6.39 -2.71 12.27
N ASP A 11 7.37 -3.08 13.09
CA ASP A 11 8.82 -3.04 12.77
C ASP A 11 9.19 -3.68 11.41
N SER A 12 8.38 -4.60 10.88
CA SER A 12 8.58 -5.28 9.60
C SER A 12 7.63 -4.85 8.46
N GLU A 13 6.54 -4.13 8.72
CA GLU A 13 5.56 -3.79 7.68
C GLU A 13 6.08 -2.77 6.66
N GLY A 14 6.96 -1.85 7.08
CA GLY A 14 7.66 -0.96 6.16
C GLY A 14 8.53 -1.70 5.14
N ALA A 15 9.14 -2.83 5.52
CA ALA A 15 9.90 -3.67 4.60
C ALA A 15 8.98 -4.37 3.59
N TYR A 16 7.80 -4.84 4.02
CA TYR A 16 6.79 -5.39 3.11
C TYR A 16 6.25 -4.35 2.14
N MET A 17 6.05 -3.11 2.60
CA MET A 17 5.69 -1.98 1.74
C MET A 17 6.72 -1.71 0.65
N TYR A 18 7.99 -1.65 1.04
CA TYR A 18 9.08 -1.45 0.08
C TYR A 18 9.12 -2.58 -0.96
N ASN A 19 9.04 -3.84 -0.51
CA ASN A 19 9.03 -4.99 -1.40
C ASN A 19 7.82 -4.97 -2.35
N ALA A 20 6.64 -4.59 -1.85
CA ALA A 20 5.44 -4.45 -2.67
C ALA A 20 5.58 -3.32 -3.72
N ALA A 21 6.19 -2.18 -3.35
CA ALA A 21 6.43 -1.08 -4.28
C ALA A 21 7.46 -1.46 -5.36
N VAL A 22 8.52 -2.19 -5.00
CA VAL A 22 9.52 -2.71 -5.94
C VAL A 22 8.89 -3.70 -6.91
N ALA A 23 8.14 -4.69 -6.40
CA ALA A 23 7.43 -5.66 -7.24
C ALA A 23 6.45 -4.97 -8.19
N LEU A 24 5.69 -3.99 -7.69
CA LEU A 24 4.77 -3.20 -8.50
C LEU A 24 5.48 -2.44 -9.62
N ARG A 25 6.61 -1.78 -9.32
CA ARG A 25 7.42 -1.08 -10.33
C ARG A 25 7.85 -2.06 -11.44
N ASP A 26 8.39 -3.21 -11.05
CA ASP A 26 8.93 -4.18 -12.01
C ASP A 26 7.82 -4.74 -12.91
N THR A 27 6.66 -5.08 -12.34
CA THR A 27 5.49 -5.49 -13.12
C THR A 27 5.01 -4.38 -14.07
N MET A 28 5.02 -3.12 -13.67
CA MET A 28 4.54 -2.01 -14.51
C MET A 28 5.49 -1.69 -15.66
N ILE A 29 6.80 -1.85 -15.44
CA ILE A 29 7.82 -1.75 -16.51
C ILE A 29 7.61 -2.88 -17.52
N GLU A 30 7.43 -4.13 -17.06
CA GLU A 30 7.21 -5.28 -17.93
C GLU A 30 5.93 -5.16 -18.76
N LEU A 31 4.87 -4.58 -18.18
CA LEU A 31 3.60 -4.34 -18.87
C LEU A 31 3.60 -3.07 -19.75
N GLU A 32 4.68 -2.30 -19.76
CA GLU A 32 4.78 -1.00 -20.44
C GLU A 32 3.66 -0.01 -20.02
N VAL A 33 3.24 -0.04 -18.75
CA VAL A 33 2.19 0.82 -18.19
C VAL A 33 2.81 1.91 -17.33
N ALA A 34 2.54 3.16 -17.69
CA ALA A 34 2.93 4.31 -16.88
C ALA A 34 1.96 4.54 -15.71
N ILE A 35 2.51 4.90 -14.55
CA ILE A 35 1.76 5.34 -13.38
C ILE A 35 1.92 6.85 -13.26
N ASP A 36 0.89 7.60 -13.60
CA ASP A 36 0.92 9.08 -13.60
C ASP A 36 0.63 9.68 -12.21
N SER A 37 -0.15 8.97 -11.39
CA SER A 37 -0.52 9.43 -10.05
C SER A 37 -0.78 8.28 -9.09
N GLY A 38 -0.51 8.55 -7.81
CA GLY A 38 -0.83 7.65 -6.72
C GLY A 38 -1.06 8.36 -5.39
N LYS A 39 -1.63 7.61 -4.44
CA LYS A 39 -1.86 8.03 -3.06
C LYS A 39 -1.52 6.89 -2.11
N ASP A 40 -1.06 7.23 -0.92
CA ASP A 40 -0.86 6.30 0.18
C ASP A 40 -1.88 6.53 1.31
N SER A 41 -2.18 5.47 2.06
CA SER A 41 -2.88 5.57 3.35
C SER A 41 -2.21 4.65 4.36
N LEU A 42 -1.40 5.25 5.23
CA LEU A 42 -0.46 4.56 6.11
C LEU A 42 -0.97 4.33 7.54
N SER A 43 -2.13 4.89 7.88
CA SER A 43 -2.68 4.89 9.25
C SER A 43 -4.03 4.16 9.35
N MET A 44 -4.22 3.09 8.57
CA MET A 44 -5.49 2.33 8.52
C MET A 44 -5.69 1.41 9.74
N ALA A 45 -5.69 2.00 10.94
CA ALA A 45 -6.11 1.35 12.17
C ALA A 45 -7.23 2.14 12.84
N ALA A 46 -8.17 1.41 13.42
CA ALA A 46 -9.22 1.96 14.25
C ALA A 46 -9.04 1.48 15.69
N GLN A 47 -9.20 2.37 16.66
CA GLN A 47 -9.19 2.03 18.07
C GLN A 47 -10.57 2.29 18.67
N ALA A 48 -11.14 1.28 19.34
CA ALA A 48 -12.43 1.39 20.03
C ALA A 48 -12.41 0.52 21.29
N GLY A 49 -12.85 1.08 22.43
CA GLY A 49 -12.99 0.31 23.67
C GLY A 49 -11.69 -0.28 24.24
N GLY A 50 -10.52 0.26 23.87
CA GLY A 50 -9.21 -0.28 24.26
C GLY A 50 -8.65 -1.35 23.34
N GLU A 51 -9.39 -1.73 22.30
CA GLU A 51 -8.94 -2.65 21.25
C GLU A 51 -8.53 -1.88 19.99
N THR A 52 -7.44 -2.31 19.35
CA THR A 52 -6.95 -1.76 18.09
C THR A 52 -7.15 -2.77 16.98
N VAL A 53 -8.00 -2.43 16.01
CA VAL A 53 -8.20 -3.22 14.79
C VAL A 53 -7.37 -2.61 13.68
N LYS A 54 -6.52 -3.42 13.04
CA LYS A 54 -5.66 -3.02 11.92
C LYS A 54 -6.24 -3.51 10.60
N ALA A 55 -6.22 -2.66 9.58
CA ALA A 55 -6.56 -3.10 8.23
C ALA A 55 -5.41 -3.91 7.63
N HIS A 56 -5.74 -4.92 6.83
CA HIS A 56 -4.75 -5.69 6.09
C HIS A 56 -4.12 -4.83 4.99
N GLY A 57 -2.90 -5.20 4.60
CA GLY A 57 -2.24 -4.62 3.42
C GLY A 57 -3.08 -4.77 2.17
N ASN A 58 -3.34 -3.67 1.48
CA ASN A 58 -4.20 -3.61 0.31
C ASN A 58 -3.60 -2.72 -0.79
N LEU A 59 -3.74 -3.14 -2.04
CA LEU A 59 -3.28 -2.42 -3.23
C LEU A 59 -4.47 -2.24 -4.16
N VAL A 60 -4.80 -0.98 -4.48
CA VAL A 60 -5.89 -0.66 -5.40
C VAL A 60 -5.34 -0.03 -6.67
N LEU A 61 -5.58 -0.69 -7.80
CA LEU A 61 -5.29 -0.19 -9.13
C LEU A 61 -6.57 0.34 -9.77
N SER A 62 -6.56 1.61 -10.18
CA SER A 62 -7.69 2.23 -10.88
C SER A 62 -7.26 2.86 -12.19
N ARG A 63 -8.02 2.55 -13.25
CA ARG A 63 -7.98 3.31 -14.50
C ARG A 63 -8.76 4.60 -14.23
N MET A 64 -8.04 5.71 -14.20
CA MET A 64 -8.65 7.03 -14.10
C MET A 64 -8.78 7.61 -15.50
#